data_AF-A0A7T7R6C4-F1
#
_entry.id   AF-A0A7T7R6C4-F1
#
_cell.length_a   1.000
_cell.length_b   1.000
_cell.length_c   1.000
_cell.angle_alpha   90.00
_cell.angle_beta   90.00
_cell.angle_gamma   90.00
#
_symmetry.space_group_name_H-M   'P 1'
#
loop_
_entity.id
_entity.type
_entity.pdbx_description
1 polymer ?
#
loop_
_entity_poly.entity_id
_entity_poly.type
_entity_poly.pdbx_seq_one_letter_code
_entity_poly.pdbx_strand_id
1 'polypeptide(L)'
;MKNTQKGVGLVEVLVALVLLSIAVLGFVALQIRAMGASAEAGMNVQASNIARDLAERMRVNRSGLVGYVDNNEADNCATSFCDSTKMANYDFRQVKTRATNLGMSINVLNCQGSTLVRKCIYVAWEGTTATNGTGSPNCTNGTAYVPNAKCIIMEVYNYGS
;
A
#
# COMPACT_ATOMS: atom_id res chain seq x y z
N MET A 1 -52.57 -43.94 28.14
CA MET A 1 -51.73 -42.76 28.41
C MET A 1 -51.86 -41.81 27.23
N LYS A 2 -52.46 -40.62 27.39
CA LYS A 2 -52.62 -39.64 26.30
C LYS A 2 -51.43 -38.68 26.34
N ASN A 3 -50.54 -38.77 25.35
CA ASN A 3 -49.52 -37.75 25.13
C ASN A 3 -50.17 -36.51 24.53
N THR A 4 -50.25 -35.42 25.29
CA THR A 4 -50.69 -34.12 24.81
C THR A 4 -49.58 -33.52 23.98
N GLN A 5 -49.75 -33.50 22.65
CA GLN A 5 -48.83 -32.79 21.77
C GLN A 5 -48.93 -31.29 22.12
N LYS A 6 -47.89 -30.72 22.75
CA LYS A 6 -47.75 -29.26 22.86
C LYS A 6 -47.33 -28.79 21.48
N GLY A 7 -48.32 -28.54 20.62
CA GLY A 7 -48.10 -28.05 19.27
C GLY A 7 -47.17 -26.85 19.33
N VAL A 8 -46.02 -26.98 18.67
CA VAL A 8 -45.04 -25.92 18.41
C VAL A 8 -45.65 -25.03 17.32
N GLY A 9 -46.73 -24.33 17.68
CA GLY A 9 -47.71 -23.82 16.73
C GLY A 9 -47.35 -22.45 16.22
N LEU A 10 -46.68 -22.36 15.07
CA LEU A 10 -46.48 -21.14 14.27
C LEU A 10 -45.67 -19.99 14.89
N VAL A 11 -45.96 -19.55 16.12
CA VAL A 11 -45.31 -18.42 16.80
C VAL A 11 -43.84 -18.70 17.05
N GLU A 12 -43.48 -19.91 17.45
CA GLU A 12 -42.07 -20.28 17.66
C GLU A 12 -41.27 -20.22 16.36
N VAL A 13 -41.87 -20.63 15.24
CA VAL A 13 -41.25 -20.53 13.91
C VAL A 13 -41.14 -19.07 13.49
N LEU A 14 -42.17 -18.25 13.72
CA LEU A 14 -42.12 -16.81 13.41
C LEU A 14 -41.01 -16.11 14.22
N VAL A 15 -40.90 -16.40 15.51
CA VAL A 15 -39.83 -15.84 16.35
C VAL A 15 -38.46 -16.34 15.89
N ALA A 16 -38.31 -17.62 15.57
CA ALA A 16 -37.05 -18.17 15.05
C ALA A 16 -36.63 -17.51 13.73
N LEU A 17 -37.57 -17.29 12.80
CA LEU A 17 -37.31 -16.60 11.54
C LEU A 17 -36.92 -15.14 11.75
N VAL A 18 -37.56 -14.44 12.70
CA VAL A 18 -37.18 -13.06 13.07
C VAL A 18 -35.76 -13.03 13.61
N LEU A 19 -35.41 -13.90 14.56
CA LEU A 19 -34.05 -13.98 15.12
C LEU A 19 -33.01 -14.32 14.04
N LEU A 20 -33.32 -15.28 13.16
CA LEU A 20 -32.46 -15.63 12.04
C LEU A 20 -32.23 -14.44 11.10
N SER A 21 -33.27 -13.69 10.76
CA SER A 21 -33.15 -12.53 9.88
C SER A 21 -32.22 -11.47 10.46
N ILE A 22 -32.34 -11.17 11.75
CA ILE A 22 -31.46 -10.21 12.45
C ILE A 22 -30.02 -10.71 12.47
N ALA A 23 -29.81 -12.01 12.75
CA ALA A 23 -28.49 -12.62 12.75
C ALA A 23 -27.81 -12.54 11.37
N VAL A 24 -28.54 -12.85 10.30
CA VAL A 24 -28.02 -12.80 8.93
C VAL A 24 -27.68 -11.36 8.52
N LEU A 25 -28.53 -10.38 8.83
CA LEU A 25 -28.23 -8.97 8.55
C LEU A 25 -26.98 -8.48 9.31
N GLY A 26 -26.84 -8.90 10.56
CA GLY A 26 -25.63 -8.62 11.36
C GLY A 26 -24.37 -9.24 10.73
N PHE A 27 -24.44 -10.50 10.31
CA PHE A 27 -23.35 -11.19 9.64
C PHE A 27 -22.96 -10.52 8.31
N VAL A 28 -23.93 -10.13 7.48
CA VAL A 28 -23.67 -9.44 6.21
C VAL A 28 -22.96 -8.10 6.43
N ALA A 29 -23.36 -7.33 7.45
CA ALA A 29 -22.69 -6.07 7.78
C ALA A 29 -21.21 -6.27 8.18
N LEU A 30 -20.91 -7.34 8.92
CA LEU A 30 -19.53 -7.72 9.26
C LEU A 30 -18.76 -8.18 8.02
N GLN A 31 -19.39 -8.95 7.13
CA GLN A 31 -18.76 -9.45 5.90
C GLN A 31 -18.29 -8.30 5.01
N ILE A 32 -19.09 -7.24 4.87
CA ILE A 32 -18.70 -6.05 4.07
C ILE A 32 -17.45 -5.38 4.66
N ARG A 33 -17.38 -5.23 6.00
CA ARG A 33 -16.20 -4.67 6.66
C ARG A 33 -14.96 -5.55 6.48
N ALA A 34 -15.14 -6.87 6.59
CA ALA A 34 -14.05 -7.84 6.38
C ALA A 34 -13.50 -7.78 4.96
N MET A 35 -14.36 -7.63 3.95
CA MET A 35 -13.94 -7.46 2.56
C MET A 35 -13.12 -6.19 2.36
N GLY A 36 -13.56 -5.06 2.92
CA GLY A 36 -12.80 -3.80 2.85
C GLY A 36 -11.43 -3.90 3.51
N ALA A 37 -11.35 -4.51 4.70
CA ALA A 37 -10.08 -4.76 5.38
C ALA A 37 -9.16 -5.71 4.58
N SER A 38 -9.72 -6.71 3.91
CA SER A 38 -8.96 -7.64 3.07
C SER A 38 -8.40 -6.96 1.82
N ALA A 39 -9.18 -6.08 1.18
CA ALA A 39 -8.73 -5.29 0.04
C ALA A 39 -7.58 -4.35 0.43
N GLU A 40 -7.74 -3.63 1.54
CA GLU A 40 -6.70 -2.75 2.11
C GLU A 40 -5.42 -3.54 2.43
N ALA A 41 -5.54 -4.70 3.08
CA ALA A 41 -4.39 -5.55 3.37
C ALA A 41 -3.68 -6.00 2.08
N GLY A 42 -4.44 -6.32 1.03
CA GLY A 42 -3.91 -6.64 -0.30
C GLY A 42 -3.09 -5.50 -0.91
N MET A 43 -3.58 -4.26 -0.81
CA MET A 43 -2.86 -3.08 -1.27
C MET A 43 -1.56 -2.86 -0.49
N ASN A 44 -1.59 -3.02 0.83
CA ASN A 44 -0.40 -2.91 1.68
C ASN A 44 0.69 -3.93 1.32
N VAL A 45 0.29 -5.17 1.01
CA VAL A 45 1.23 -6.23 0.55
C VAL A 45 1.85 -5.86 -0.79
N GLN A 46 1.03 -5.42 -1.76
CA GLN A 46 1.54 -5.01 -3.07
C GLN A 46 2.49 -3.81 -2.97
N ALA A 47 2.12 -2.79 -2.19
CA ALA A 47 2.96 -1.62 -1.95
C ALA A 47 4.30 -2.02 -1.32
N SER A 48 4.28 -2.94 -0.34
CA SER A 48 5.49 -3.44 0.33
C SER A 48 6.40 -4.20 -0.64
N ASN A 49 5.83 -4.99 -1.54
CA ASN A 49 6.59 -5.71 -2.56
C ASN A 49 7.24 -4.74 -3.57
N ILE A 50 6.53 -3.68 -3.97
CA ILE A 50 7.06 -2.64 -4.85
C ILE A 50 8.22 -1.89 -4.18
N ALA A 51 8.05 -1.48 -2.92
CA ALA A 51 9.11 -0.83 -2.17
C ALA A 51 10.34 -1.74 -2.03
N ARG A 52 10.12 -3.03 -1.77
CA ARG A 52 11.20 -4.02 -1.63
C ARG A 52 11.93 -4.31 -2.96
N ASP A 53 11.22 -4.39 -4.09
CA ASP A 53 11.84 -4.53 -5.43
C ASP A 53 12.80 -3.36 -5.68
N LEU A 54 12.36 -2.12 -5.44
CA LEU A 54 13.21 -0.95 -5.60
C LEU A 54 14.36 -0.91 -4.60
N ALA A 55 14.13 -1.29 -3.35
CA ALA A 55 15.18 -1.33 -2.32
C ALA A 55 16.29 -2.33 -2.67
N GLU A 56 15.95 -3.50 -3.21
CA GLU A 56 16.95 -4.48 -3.66
C GLU A 56 17.74 -3.97 -4.87
N ARG A 57 17.10 -3.27 -5.80
CA ARG A 57 17.81 -2.62 -6.92
C ARG A 57 18.81 -1.56 -6.43
N MET A 58 18.38 -0.69 -5.50
CA MET A 58 19.25 0.28 -4.85
C MET A 58 20.41 -0.38 -4.12
N ARG A 59 20.19 -1.56 -3.51
CA ARG A 59 21.25 -2.32 -2.83
C ARG A 59 22.33 -2.78 -3.81
N VAL A 60 21.91 -3.27 -4.97
CA VAL A 60 22.83 -3.76 -6.01
C VAL A 60 23.59 -2.61 -6.67
N ASN A 61 22.93 -1.46 -6.88
CA ASN A 61 23.53 -0.27 -7.50
C ASN A 61 23.70 0.88 -6.49
N ARG A 62 24.50 0.64 -5.46
CA ARG A 62 24.71 1.62 -4.38
C ARG A 62 25.39 2.91 -4.85
N SER A 63 26.26 2.85 -5.86
CA SER A 63 26.93 4.03 -6.44
C SER A 63 25.95 4.97 -7.17
N GLY A 64 24.84 4.44 -7.68
CA GLY A 64 23.80 5.20 -8.39
C GLY A 64 22.68 5.75 -7.51
N LEU A 65 22.82 5.72 -6.17
CA LEU A 65 21.71 5.99 -5.24
C LEU A 65 20.99 7.34 -5.47
N VAL A 66 21.70 8.36 -5.96
CA VAL A 66 21.14 9.69 -6.25
C VAL A 66 20.25 9.68 -7.51
N GLY A 67 20.45 8.72 -8.42
CA GLY A 67 19.68 8.58 -9.66
C GLY A 67 18.36 7.81 -9.52
N TYR A 68 18.00 7.35 -8.33
CA TYR A 68 16.69 6.74 -8.10
C TYR A 68 15.64 7.84 -7.90
N VAL A 69 15.31 8.56 -8.96
CA VAL A 69 14.37 9.67 -8.96
C VAL A 69 13.40 9.56 -10.12
N ASP A 70 12.28 10.25 -10.02
CA ASP A 70 11.34 10.34 -11.13
C ASP A 70 11.97 11.06 -12.32
N ASN A 71 11.90 10.42 -13.48
CA ASN A 71 12.56 10.85 -14.70
C ASN A 71 11.86 10.29 -15.94
N ASN A 72 12.13 10.92 -17.09
CA ASN A 72 11.63 10.50 -18.40
C ASN A 72 12.78 10.11 -19.34
N GLU A 73 13.92 9.68 -18.80
CA GLU A 73 15.09 9.31 -19.60
C GLU A 73 14.81 8.10 -20.49
N ALA A 74 15.36 8.11 -21.71
CA ALA A 74 15.10 7.08 -22.72
C ALA A 74 16.06 5.88 -22.66
N ASP A 75 17.10 5.94 -21.83
CA ASP A 75 18.11 4.87 -21.70
C ASP A 75 17.44 3.52 -21.36
N ASN A 76 17.85 2.44 -22.05
CA ASN A 76 17.39 1.08 -21.82
C ASN A 76 18.52 0.17 -21.35
N CYS A 77 18.73 0.12 -20.04
CA CYS A 77 19.82 -0.63 -19.41
C CYS A 77 19.67 -2.15 -19.48
N ALA A 78 18.59 -2.68 -20.08
CA ALA A 78 18.48 -4.09 -20.40
C ALA A 78 19.21 -4.50 -21.69
N THR A 79 19.45 -3.55 -22.60
CA THR A 79 20.03 -3.84 -23.93
C THR A 79 21.26 -3.00 -24.25
N SER A 80 21.49 -1.91 -23.54
CA SER A 80 22.67 -1.06 -23.68
C SER A 80 23.45 -0.94 -22.39
N PHE A 81 24.75 -0.64 -22.50
CA PHE A 81 25.56 -0.31 -21.34
C PHE A 81 25.02 0.96 -20.65
N CYS A 82 24.91 0.90 -19.33
CA CYS A 82 24.53 2.03 -18.48
C CYS A 82 25.56 2.21 -17.37
N ASP A 83 25.92 3.46 -17.09
CA ASP A 83 26.58 3.79 -15.83
C ASP A 83 25.61 3.66 -14.65
N SER A 84 26.14 3.81 -13.44
CA SER A 84 25.36 3.69 -12.20
C SER A 84 24.16 4.65 -12.10
N THR A 85 24.24 5.86 -12.66
CA THR A 85 23.13 6.84 -12.58
C THR A 85 22.05 6.49 -13.61
N LYS A 86 22.44 6.13 -14.83
CA LYS A 86 21.50 5.67 -15.86
C LYS A 86 20.78 4.38 -15.46
N MET A 87 21.50 3.44 -14.83
CA MET A 87 20.90 2.21 -14.29
C MET A 87 19.86 2.54 -13.22
N ALA A 88 20.14 3.49 -12.31
CA ALA A 88 19.20 3.91 -11.28
C ALA A 88 17.93 4.57 -11.86
N ASN A 89 18.09 5.46 -12.85
CA ASN A 89 16.97 6.08 -13.55
C ASN A 89 16.09 5.03 -14.25
N TYR A 90 16.71 4.07 -14.92
CA TYR A 90 16.03 2.96 -15.59
C TYR A 90 15.27 2.07 -14.60
N ASP A 91 15.93 1.62 -13.53
CA ASP A 91 15.33 0.80 -12.48
C ASP A 91 14.13 1.49 -11.84
N PHE A 92 14.28 2.78 -11.49
CA PHE A 92 13.18 3.56 -10.93
C PHE A 92 11.98 3.61 -11.89
N ARG A 93 12.22 3.86 -13.18
CA ARG A 93 11.15 3.90 -14.19
C ARG A 93 10.46 2.54 -14.37
N GLN A 94 11.21 1.44 -14.37
CA GLN A 94 10.64 0.09 -14.41
C GLN A 94 9.71 -0.18 -13.22
N VAL A 95 10.17 0.14 -12.01
CA VAL A 95 9.34 -0.06 -10.79
C VAL A 95 8.17 0.92 -10.76
N LYS A 96 8.35 2.18 -11.19
CA LYS A 96 7.28 3.17 -11.32
C LYS A 96 6.19 2.69 -12.27
N THR A 97 6.53 2.16 -13.43
CA THR A 97 5.54 1.60 -14.35
C THR A 97 4.77 0.43 -13.72
N ARG A 98 5.45 -0.44 -12.97
CA ARG A 98 4.78 -1.53 -12.23
C ARG A 98 3.82 -0.98 -11.17
N ALA A 99 4.23 0.04 -10.42
CA ALA A 99 3.39 0.72 -9.44
C ALA A 99 2.15 1.35 -10.08
N THR A 100 2.33 2.09 -11.18
CA THR A 100 1.22 2.76 -11.87
C THR A 100 0.22 1.77 -12.47
N ASN A 101 0.69 0.61 -12.96
CA ASN A 101 -0.19 -0.44 -13.46
C ASN A 101 -1.06 -1.07 -12.35
N LEU A 102 -0.64 -0.96 -11.09
CA LEU A 102 -1.39 -1.39 -9.91
C LEU A 102 -2.18 -0.23 -9.26
N GLY A 103 -2.27 0.93 -9.92
CA GLY A 103 -2.96 2.11 -9.38
C GLY A 103 -2.21 2.79 -8.23
N MET A 104 -0.90 2.55 -8.10
CA MET A 104 -0.06 3.14 -7.06
C MET A 104 0.87 4.21 -7.63
N SER A 105 1.23 5.18 -6.79
CA SER A 105 2.31 6.12 -7.04
C SER A 105 3.53 5.75 -6.20
N ILE A 106 4.72 5.99 -6.73
CA ILE A 106 5.99 5.75 -6.03
C ILE A 106 6.88 6.99 -6.13
N ASN A 107 7.64 7.24 -5.07
CA ASN A 107 8.65 8.28 -5.06
C ASN A 107 9.81 7.89 -4.15
N VAL A 108 10.96 8.52 -4.35
CA VAL A 108 12.13 8.38 -3.49
C VAL A 108 12.51 9.75 -2.99
N LEU A 109 12.32 9.97 -1.70
CA LEU A 109 12.58 11.24 -1.03
C LEU A 109 13.62 11.03 0.05
N ASN A 110 14.16 12.14 0.58
CA ASN A 110 14.93 12.07 1.80
C ASN A 110 13.97 11.80 2.98
N CYS A 111 14.35 10.89 3.86
CA CYS A 111 13.61 10.64 5.09
C CYS A 111 13.60 11.91 5.95
N GLN A 112 12.44 12.22 6.54
CA GLN A 112 12.27 13.41 7.37
C GLN A 112 12.74 13.14 8.81
N GLY A 113 13.19 14.18 9.52
CA GLY A 113 13.51 14.09 10.95
C GLY A 113 14.85 13.42 11.30
N SER A 114 15.77 13.29 10.35
CA SER A 114 17.10 12.71 10.59
C SER A 114 18.22 13.67 10.18
N THR A 115 19.29 13.71 10.98
CA THR A 115 20.54 14.41 10.64
C THR A 115 21.39 13.60 9.64
N LEU A 116 21.23 12.28 9.62
CA LEU A 116 21.78 11.40 8.59
C LEU A 116 20.83 11.39 7.38
N VAL A 117 21.34 11.75 6.19
CA VAL A 117 20.52 11.89 4.99
C VAL A 117 20.22 10.51 4.38
N ARG A 118 19.13 9.90 4.85
CA ARG A 118 18.63 8.61 4.35
C ARG A 118 17.65 8.79 3.20
N LYS A 119 17.67 7.86 2.25
CA LYS A 119 16.61 7.71 1.25
C LYS A 119 15.45 6.89 1.82
N CYS A 120 14.24 7.34 1.52
CA CYS A 120 12.98 6.72 1.85
C CYS A 120 12.21 6.48 0.56
N ILE A 121 11.71 5.25 0.39
CA ILE A 121 10.80 4.89 -0.68
C ILE A 121 9.38 5.09 -0.17
N TYR A 122 8.61 5.92 -0.88
CA TYR A 122 7.20 6.16 -0.63
C TYR A 122 6.39 5.40 -1.67
N VAL A 123 5.41 4.62 -1.24
CA VAL A 123 4.43 4.00 -2.15
C VAL A 123 3.04 4.36 -1.63
N ALA A 124 2.19 4.94 -2.48
CA ALA A 124 0.88 5.44 -2.10
C ALA A 124 -0.20 5.00 -3.10
N TRP A 125 -1.44 4.85 -2.64
CA TRP A 125 -2.59 4.42 -3.45
C TRP A 125 -3.86 5.21 -3.10
N GLU A 126 -4.96 4.92 -3.80
CA GLU A 126 -6.30 5.48 -3.51
C GLU A 126 -6.33 7.03 -3.44
N GLY A 127 -5.63 7.68 -4.36
CA GLY A 127 -5.60 9.15 -4.46
C GLY A 127 -4.61 9.83 -3.52
N THR A 128 -3.92 9.09 -2.64
CA THR A 128 -2.76 9.60 -1.89
C THR A 128 -1.54 9.66 -2.80
N THR A 129 -0.78 10.74 -2.73
CA THR A 129 0.46 10.92 -3.47
C THR A 129 1.65 10.54 -2.61
N ALA A 130 2.64 9.87 -3.22
CA ALA A 130 3.91 9.49 -2.61
C ALA A 130 4.82 10.70 -2.36
N THR A 131 4.35 11.66 -1.57
CA THR A 131 4.99 12.95 -1.31
C THR A 131 4.91 13.33 0.17
N ASN A 132 5.77 14.27 0.56
CA ASN A 132 5.73 14.93 1.87
C ASN A 132 5.24 16.38 1.69
N GLY A 133 4.23 16.80 2.46
CA GLY A 133 3.62 18.13 2.38
C GLY A 133 2.62 18.38 3.51
N THR A 134 2.00 19.56 3.55
CA THR A 134 1.25 20.04 4.73
C THR A 134 -0.20 19.54 4.86
N GLY A 135 -0.62 18.57 4.04
CA GLY A 135 -1.98 18.03 4.07
C GLY A 135 -2.29 17.07 2.91
N SER A 136 -3.55 16.68 2.76
CA SER A 136 -4.00 15.83 1.64
C SER A 136 -3.66 16.48 0.28
N PRO A 137 -3.21 15.72 -0.74
CA PRO A 137 -3.14 14.25 -0.80
C PRO A 137 -1.80 13.64 -0.38
N ASN A 138 -0.91 14.39 0.30
CA ASN A 138 0.43 13.90 0.63
C ASN A 138 0.39 12.70 1.58
N CYS A 139 1.37 11.82 1.46
CA CYS A 139 1.55 10.67 2.35
C CYS A 139 1.96 11.12 3.76
N THR A 140 2.87 12.10 3.86
CA THR A 140 3.40 12.59 5.14
C THR A 140 3.39 14.11 5.22
N ASN A 141 3.46 14.60 6.46
CA ASN A 141 3.82 15.97 6.83
C ASN A 141 4.96 15.89 7.86
N GLY A 142 6.20 16.07 7.39
CA GLY A 142 7.39 15.84 8.19
C GLY A 142 7.52 14.36 8.55
N THR A 143 7.57 14.04 9.84
CA THR A 143 7.72 12.67 10.35
C THR A 143 6.40 11.95 10.60
N ALA A 144 5.26 12.59 10.34
CA ALA A 144 3.93 12.04 10.61
C ALA A 144 3.17 11.76 9.31
N TYR A 145 2.32 10.72 9.32
CA TYR A 145 1.36 10.48 8.23
C TYR A 145 0.27 11.55 8.23
N VAL A 146 -0.13 11.98 7.04
CA VAL A 146 -1.33 12.83 6.89
C VAL A 146 -2.58 11.99 7.25
N PRO A 147 -3.59 12.57 7.92
CA PRO A 147 -4.82 11.83 8.23
C PRO A 147 -5.47 11.23 6.99
N ASN A 148 -5.88 9.95 7.09
CA ASN A 148 -6.45 9.15 6.00
C ASN A 148 -5.52 8.89 4.80
N ALA A 149 -4.23 9.21 4.88
CA ALA A 149 -3.27 8.87 3.84
C ALA A 149 -3.14 7.34 3.68
N LYS A 150 -3.15 6.89 2.43
CA LYS A 150 -3.01 5.49 2.01
C LYS A 150 -1.63 5.31 1.40
N CYS A 151 -0.65 5.07 2.25
CA CYS A 151 0.73 4.91 1.82
C CYS A 151 1.57 4.13 2.82
N ILE A 152 2.70 3.63 2.34
CA ILE A 152 3.78 3.08 3.16
C ILE A 152 5.08 3.83 2.87
N ILE A 153 5.98 3.81 3.85
CA ILE A 153 7.31 4.38 3.76
C ILE A 153 8.31 3.31 4.16
N MET A 154 9.35 3.14 3.36
CA MET A 154 10.45 2.23 3.64
C MET A 154 11.76 3.02 3.66
N GLU A 155 12.40 3.09 4.83
CA GLU A 155 13.78 3.58 4.92
C GLU A 155 14.73 2.58 4.27
N VAL A 156 15.68 3.07 3.47
CA VAL A 156 16.62 2.19 2.75
C VAL A 156 18.08 2.47 3.08
N TYR A 157 18.73 3.43 2.41
CA TYR A 157 20.18 3.64 2.51
C TYR A 157 20.50 5.09 2.82
N ASN A 158 21.55 5.28 3.63
CA ASN A 158 22.18 6.58 3.83
C ASN A 158 22.99 6.96 2.57
N TYR A 159 22.97 8.23 2.19
CA TYR A 159 23.83 8.78 1.15
C TYR A 159 24.47 10.07 1.64
N GLY A 160 25.79 10.19 1.44
CA GLY A 160 26.60 11.24 2.05
C GLY A 160 27.18 10.81 3.40
N SER A 161 28.51 10.78 3.44
CA SER A 161 29.31 10.83 4.67
C SER A 161 29.74 12.27 4.92
#